data_AF-A0A7G8EHD0-F1
#
_entry.id   AF-A0A7G8EHD0-F1
#
_cell.length_a   1.000
_cell.length_b   1.000
_cell.length_c   1.000
_cell.angle_alpha   90.00
_cell.angle_beta   90.00
_cell.angle_gamma   90.00
#
_symmetry.space_group_name_H-M   'P 1'
#
loop_
_entity.id
_entity.type
_entity.pdbx_description
1 polymer ?
#
loop_
_entity_poly.entity_id
_entity_poly.type
_entity_poly.pdbx_seq_one_letter_code
_entity_poly.pdbx_strand_id
1 'polypeptide(L)'
;MLCAEALCLRAVAKLDQLEQGFQDCISSDDPELWAIALRMVGGHLLLTMRQLGPALVISEAEMEPGYPQCGQQAGMSTGMSTGMSTED
;
A
#
# COMPACT_ATOMS: atom_id res chain seq x y z
N MET A 1 4.00 -4.55 11.29
CA MET A 1 3.58 -3.51 10.32
C MET A 1 2.32 -4.01 9.68
N LEU A 2 1.25 -3.21 9.72
CA LEU A 2 -0.02 -3.57 9.11
C LEU A 2 0.07 -3.49 7.58
N CYS A 3 -0.67 -4.31 6.85
CA CYS A 3 -0.81 -4.28 5.40
C CYS A 3 -1.34 -2.92 4.94
N ALA A 4 -2.33 -2.37 5.65
CA ALA A 4 -2.85 -1.03 5.37
C ALA A 4 -1.77 0.04 5.54
N GLU A 5 -0.96 -0.05 6.59
CA GLU A 5 0.18 0.84 6.85
C GLU A 5 1.23 0.75 5.74
N ALA A 6 1.60 -0.47 5.32
CA ALA A 6 2.56 -0.69 4.24
C ALA A 6 2.07 -0.13 2.88
N LEU A 7 0.76 -0.27 2.60
CA LEU A 7 0.14 0.33 1.41
C LEU A 7 0.18 1.86 1.45
N CYS A 8 -0.14 2.46 2.60
CA CYS A 8 -0.06 3.90 2.81
C CYS A 8 1.36 4.43 2.62
N LEU A 9 2.37 3.77 3.21
CA LEU A 9 3.77 4.15 3.06
C LEU A 9 4.25 4.07 1.61
N ARG A 10 3.84 3.01 0.88
CA ARG A 10 4.16 2.89 -0.55
C ARG A 10 3.51 3.98 -1.39
N ALA A 11 2.29 4.39 -1.04
CA ALA A 11 1.60 5.48 -1.72
C ALA A 11 2.32 6.82 -1.50
N VAL A 12 2.73 7.12 -0.26
CA VAL A 12 3.51 8.33 0.07
C VAL A 12 4.84 8.35 -0.68
N ALA A 13 5.60 7.24 -0.64
CA ALA A 13 6.89 7.17 -1.33
C ALA A 13 6.81 7.37 -2.86
N LYS A 14 5.67 7.07 -3.48
CA LYS A 14 5.44 7.37 -4.90
C LYS A 14 5.13 8.85 -5.14
N LEU A 15 4.45 9.51 -4.21
CA LEU A 15 4.18 10.95 -4.30
C LEU A 15 5.46 11.75 -4.13
N ASP A 16 6.34 11.35 -3.19
CA ASP A 16 7.63 12.01 -2.96
C ASP A 16 8.52 11.99 -4.22
N GLN A 17 8.47 10.91 -5.01
CA GLN A 17 9.21 10.82 -6.28
C GLN A 17 8.80 11.87 -7.31
N LEU A 18 7.60 12.45 -7.18
CA LEU A 18 7.09 13.47 -8.09
C LEU A 18 7.43 14.88 -7.64
N GLU A 19 7.80 15.05 -6.37
CA GLU A 19 7.99 16.37 -5.77
C GLU A 19 9.07 17.14 -6.53
N GLN A 20 10.21 16.52 -6.81
CA GLN A 20 11.30 17.17 -7.55
C GLN A 20 10.85 17.61 -8.96
N GLY A 21 10.26 16.70 -9.75
CA GLY A 21 9.80 17.02 -11.11
C GLY A 21 8.68 18.06 -11.14
N PHE A 22 7.84 18.09 -10.11
CA PHE A 22 6.84 19.14 -9.93
C PHE A 22 7.50 20.49 -9.64
N GLN A 23 8.41 20.54 -8.67
CA GLN A 23 9.15 21.76 -8.31
C GLN A 23 9.92 22.33 -9.51
N ASP A 24 10.59 21.48 -10.28
CA ASP A 24 11.32 21.88 -11.48
C ASP A 24 10.38 22.55 -12.50
N CYS A 25 9.19 21.98 -12.72
CA CYS A 25 8.22 22.54 -13.67
C CYS A 25 7.60 23.87 -13.18
N ILE A 26 7.26 23.98 -11.89
CA ILE A 26 6.59 25.19 -11.36
C ILE A 26 7.57 26.34 -11.09
N SER A 27 8.87 26.04 -10.97
CA SER A 27 9.92 27.05 -10.85
C SER A 27 10.22 27.78 -12.16
N SER A 28 9.67 27.31 -13.28
CA SER A 28 9.75 27.96 -14.59
C SER A 28 8.69 29.04 -14.77
N ASP A 29 9.03 30.10 -15.52
CA ASP A 29 8.08 31.11 -16.02
C ASP A 29 7.27 30.63 -17.24
N ASP A 30 7.48 29.39 -17.69
CA ASP A 30 6.76 28.80 -18.83
C ASP A 30 5.38 28.25 -18.41
N PRO A 31 4.28 28.81 -18.93
CA PRO A 31 2.93 28.33 -18.64
C PRO A 31 2.66 26.91 -19.14
N GLU A 32 3.36 26.42 -20.17
CA GLU A 32 3.23 25.03 -20.63
C GLU A 32 3.80 24.05 -19.62
N LEU A 33 4.93 24.38 -18.99
CA LEU A 33 5.52 23.56 -17.92
C LEU A 33 4.61 23.51 -16.69
N TRP A 34 3.94 24.61 -16.35
CA TRP A 34 2.91 24.62 -15.32
C TRP A 34 1.73 23.69 -15.64
N ALA A 35 1.24 23.72 -16.88
CA ALA A 35 0.15 22.83 -17.31
C ALA A 35 0.56 21.35 -17.25
N ILE A 36 1.83 21.04 -17.58
CA ILE A 36 2.41 19.70 -17.47
C ILE A 36 2.50 19.27 -15.99
N ALA A 37 3.00 20.15 -15.12
CA ALA A 37 3.10 19.90 -13.68
C ALA A 37 1.75 19.50 -13.07
N LEU A 38 0.71 20.29 -13.35
CA LEU A 38 -0.65 20.05 -12.87
C LEU A 38 -1.22 18.73 -13.41
N ARG A 39 -0.94 18.40 -14.67
CA ARG A 39 -1.41 17.14 -15.27
C ARG A 39 -0.70 15.93 -14.68
N MET A 40 0.61 15.99 -14.43
CA MET A 40 1.37 14.94 -13.75
C MET A 40 0.84 14.69 -12.34
N VAL A 41 0.68 15.75 -11.55
CA VAL A 41 0.20 15.66 -10.16
C VAL A 41 -1.23 15.12 -10.14
N GLY A 42 -2.13 15.63 -10.98
CA GLY A 42 -3.52 15.16 -11.05
C GLY A 42 -3.62 13.69 -11.43
N GLY A 43 -2.83 13.25 -12.42
CA GLY A 43 -2.78 11.84 -12.83
C GLY A 43 -2.27 10.91 -11.73
N HIS A 44 -1.19 11.30 -11.05
CA HIS A 44 -0.63 10.50 -9.96
C HIS A 44 -1.54 10.46 -8.74
N LEU A 45 -2.15 11.59 -8.33
CA LEU A 45 -3.12 11.61 -7.25
C LEU A 45 -4.29 10.66 -7.51
N LEU A 46 -4.83 10.65 -8.73
CA LEU A 46 -5.91 9.73 -9.10
C LEU A 46 -5.50 8.26 -8.97
N LEU A 47 -4.31 7.91 -9.45
CA LEU A 47 -3.77 6.55 -9.34
C LEU A 47 -3.50 6.15 -7.89
N THR A 48 -2.93 7.06 -7.10
CA THR A 48 -2.64 6.85 -5.68
C THR A 48 -3.93 6.66 -4.87
N MET A 49 -4.97 7.49 -5.09
CA MET A 49 -6.27 7.30 -4.44
C MET A 49 -6.90 5.94 -4.77
N ARG A 50 -6.80 5.48 -6.03
CA ARG A 50 -7.28 4.13 -6.41
C ARG A 50 -6.51 3.01 -5.71
N GLN A 51 -5.21 3.18 -5.50
CA GLN A 51 -4.37 2.22 -4.77
C GLN A 51 -4.65 2.22 -3.26
N LEU A 52 -5.08 3.35 -2.71
CA LEU A 52 -5.42 3.51 -1.29
C LEU A 52 -6.85 3.07 -0.95
N GLY A 53 -7.76 2.99 -1.92
CA GLY A 53 -9.13 2.49 -1.70
C GLY A 53 -9.20 1.16 -0.94
N PRO A 54 -8.40 0.14 -1.33
CA PRO A 54 -8.29 -1.12 -0.59
C PRO A 54 -7.72 -0.99 0.83
N ALA A 55 -6.93 0.05 1.13
CA ALA A 55 -6.28 0.18 2.43
C ALA A 55 -7.27 0.36 3.59
N LEU A 56 -8.44 0.98 3.34
CA LEU A 56 -9.51 1.08 4.34
C LEU A 56 -10.10 -0.29 4.67
N VAL A 57 -10.44 -1.07 3.64
CA VAL A 57 -10.99 -2.42 3.79
C VAL A 57 -9.99 -3.35 4.47
N ILE A 58 -8.71 -3.24 4.10
CA ILE A 58 -7.63 -4.00 4.72
C ILE A 58 -7.46 -3.58 6.18
N SER A 59 -7.49 -2.27 6.48
CA SER A 59 -7.38 -1.77 7.84
C SER A 59 -8.52 -2.25 8.73
N GLU A 60 -9.75 -2.30 8.23
CA GLU A 60 -10.89 -2.85 8.95
C GLU A 60 -10.69 -4.34 9.25
N ALA A 61 -10.27 -5.12 8.26
CA ALA A 61 -9.99 -6.54 8.43
C ALA A 61 -8.83 -6.80 9.42
N GLU A 62 -7.81 -5.94 9.44
CA GLU A 62 -6.67 -6.04 10.35
C GLU A 62 -7.00 -5.70 11.81
N MET A 63 -8.14 -5.05 12.07
CA MET A 63 -8.64 -4.83 13.44
C MET A 63 -9.38 -6.05 14.01
N GLU A 64 -9.72 -7.04 13.19
CA GLU A 64 -10.36 -8.27 13.64
C GLU A 64 -9.35 -9.22 14.31
N PRO A 65 -9.72 -9.86 15.44
CA PRO A 65 -8.85 -10.81 16.12
C PRO A 65 -8.47 -11.99 15.21
N GLY A 66 -7.16 -12.21 15.03
CA GLY A 66 -6.63 -13.34 14.27
C GLY A 66 -6.32 -13.04 12.80
N TYR A 67 -6.45 -11.79 12.34
CA TYR A 67 -6.01 -11.42 11.00
C TYR A 67 -4.47 -11.52 10.88
N PRO A 68 -3.95 -12.17 9.84
CA PRO A 68 -2.51 -12.32 9.67
C PRO A 68 -1.85 -10.98 9.35
N GLN A 69 -0.80 -10.62 10.10
CA GLN A 69 -0.04 -9.41 9.82
C GLN A 69 0.74 -9.53 8.51
N CYS A 70 0.98 -8.38 7.87
CA CYS A 70 1.75 -8.28 6.64
C CYS A 70 3.11 -8.98 6.80
N GLY A 71 3.35 -10.03 6.01
CA GLY A 71 4.61 -10.80 6.02
C GLY A 71 4.65 -12.01 6.96
N GLN A 72 3.58 -12.34 7.70
CA GLN A 72 3.53 -13.53 8.56
C GLN A 72 3.01 -14.82 7.88
N GLN A 73 2.74 -14.82 6.57
CA GLN A 73 2.47 -16.07 5.84
C GLN A 73 3.77 -16.84 5.54
N ALA A 74 4.43 -17.34 6.58
CA ALA A 74 5.48 -18.34 6.46
C ALA A 74 5.61 -19.12 7.78
N GLY A 75 4.55 -19.82 8.17
CA GLY A 75 4.59 -20.56 9.43
C GLY A 75 3.30 -21.21 9.90
N MET A 76 2.33 -21.49 9.03
CA MET A 76 1.33 -22.52 9.37
C MET A 76 2.02 -23.87 9.21
N SER A 77 2.75 -24.26 10.26
CA SER A 77 3.10 -25.66 10.49
C SER A 77 1.81 -26.45 10.45
N THR A 78 1.61 -27.21 9.39
CA THR A 78 0.64 -28.30 9.30
C THR A 78 0.98 -29.31 10.39
N GLY A 79 0.51 -29.05 11.61
CA GLY A 79 0.40 -30.04 12.67
C GLY A 79 -0.65 -31.05 12.24
N MET A 80 -0.26 -32.03 11.43
CA MET A 80 -1.01 -33.26 11.22
C MET A 80 -1.07 -33.99 12.57
N SER A 81 -2.15 -33.75 13.31
CA SER A 81 -2.57 -34.57 14.43
C SER A 81 -3.07 -35.90 13.87
N THR A 82 -2.17 -36.87 13.69
CA THR A 82 -2.57 -38.28 13.58
C THR A 82 -2.61 -38.86 14.98
N GLY A 83 -3.74 -38.65 15.66
CA GLY A 83 -4.15 -39.53 16.75
C GLY A 83 -4.45 -40.90 16.16
N MET A 84 -3.54 -41.84 16.35
CA MET A 84 -3.79 -43.25 16.09
C MET A 84 -3.92 -43.92 17.46
N SER A 85 -5.16 -43.99 17.95
CA SER A 85 -5.53 -44.95 18.98
C SER A 85 -5.52 -46.33 18.32
N THR A 86 -4.58 -47.18 18.71
CA THR A 86 -4.74 -48.63 18.61
C THR A 86 -4.58 -49.19 20.00
N GLU A 87 -5.67 -49.83 20.42
CA GLU A 87 -5.86 -50.58 21.65
C GLU A 87 -4.83 -51.72 21.77
N ASP A 88 -4.35 -51.97 22.99
CA ASP A 88 -3.85 -53.26 23.48
C ASP A 88 -4.34 -53.46 24.93
#